data_AF-B9TGJ9-F1
#
_entry.id   AF-B9TGJ9-F1
#
_cell.length_a   1.000
_cell.length_b   1.000
_cell.length_c   1.000
_cell.angle_alpha   90.00
_cell.angle_beta   90.00
_cell.angle_gamma   90.00
#
_symmetry.space_group_name_H-M   'P 1'
#
loop_
_entity.id
_entity.type
_entity.pdbx_description
1 polymer ?
#
loop_
_entity_poly.entity_id
_entity_poly.type
_entity_poly.pdbx_seq_one_letter_code
_entity_poly.pdbx_strand_id
1 'polypeptide(L)'
;MQKKWIRFPNGRVWCVIDGIASGTAVVPEYENKSGLEARLDAISEAAVGSIAGLMDFSYEYRGCDVLWFSGSVKSMLEDEPDELLELEAGSKEWCTALAEQYNLTPHEIEHACQALDRPYVDETVLPVWASARDVHYPPPEKPCSYVRIVVDGLEVEYLPLANGPWAEPSVAVGHLLQTANRQG
;
A
#
# COMPACT_ATOMS: atom_id res chain seq x y z
N MET A 1 -13.05 -9.05 13.53
CA MET A 1 -12.21 -8.16 12.72
C MET A 1 -13.11 -7.43 11.75
N GLN A 2 -13.36 -6.15 11.99
CA GLN A 2 -14.13 -5.28 11.11
C GLN A 2 -13.17 -4.64 10.11
N LYS A 3 -13.32 -4.98 8.83
CA LYS A 3 -12.53 -4.45 7.71
C LYS A 3 -13.40 -3.47 6.93
N LYS A 4 -12.92 -2.25 6.72
CA LYS A 4 -13.61 -1.19 5.96
C LYS A 4 -12.63 -0.48 5.05
N TRP A 5 -13.10 0.07 3.94
CA TRP A 5 -12.31 1.02 3.14
C TRP A 5 -12.84 2.42 3.41
N ILE A 6 -12.00 3.30 3.94
CA ILE A 6 -12.39 4.66 4.32
C ILE A 6 -11.62 5.62 3.44
N ARG A 7 -12.33 6.54 2.79
CA ARG A 7 -11.76 7.73 2.17
C ARG A 7 -11.68 8.86 3.20
N PHE A 8 -10.50 9.45 3.32
CA PHE A 8 -10.18 10.53 4.24
C PHE A 8 -10.27 11.92 3.57
N PRO A 9 -10.27 13.02 4.34
CA PRO A 9 -10.35 14.41 3.84
C PRO A 9 -9.43 14.74 2.67
N ASN A 10 -8.19 14.24 2.70
CA ASN A 10 -7.20 14.43 1.65
C ASN A 10 -7.43 13.56 0.40
N GLY A 11 -8.56 12.86 0.32
CA GLY A 11 -8.93 11.96 -0.78
C GLY A 11 -8.29 10.57 -0.70
N ARG A 12 -7.38 10.32 0.25
CA ARG A 12 -6.72 9.02 0.39
C ARG A 12 -7.68 7.95 0.89
N VAL A 13 -7.54 6.74 0.39
CA VAL A 13 -8.33 5.57 0.75
C VAL A 13 -7.44 4.55 1.43
N TRP A 14 -7.84 4.13 2.63
CA TRP A 14 -7.11 3.11 3.40
C TRP A 14 -8.04 1.96 3.78
N CYS A 15 -7.47 0.75 3.80
CA CYS A 15 -8.11 -0.37 4.47
C CYS A 15 -7.94 -0.18 5.98
N VAL A 16 -9.06 0.02 6.67
CA VAL A 16 -9.12 0.15 8.13
C VAL A 16 -9.56 -1.17 8.73
N ILE A 17 -8.72 -1.73 9.60
CA ILE A 17 -8.98 -2.99 10.30
C ILE A 17 -9.03 -2.72 11.79
N ASP A 18 -10.19 -2.95 12.41
CA ASP A 18 -10.42 -2.72 13.85
C ASP A 18 -9.99 -1.31 14.33
N GLY A 19 -10.20 -0.30 13.46
CA GLY A 19 -9.88 1.10 13.72
C GLY A 19 -8.43 1.49 13.44
N ILE A 20 -7.64 0.60 12.84
CA ILE A 20 -6.25 0.85 12.44
C ILE A 20 -6.19 1.01 10.93
N ALA A 21 -5.73 2.17 10.47
CA ALA A 21 -5.37 2.41 9.08
C ALA A 21 -3.90 2.05 8.87
N SER A 22 -3.57 1.45 7.73
CA SER A 22 -2.19 1.23 7.32
C SER A 22 -2.06 1.32 5.80
N GLY A 23 -0.90 1.77 5.36
CA GLY A 23 -0.57 1.84 3.94
C GLY A 23 0.68 2.68 3.70
N THR A 24 0.88 3.08 2.46
CA THR A 24 2.06 3.83 2.04
C THR A 24 1.68 5.25 1.63
N ALA A 25 2.25 6.23 2.31
CA ALA A 25 2.06 7.65 2.05
C ALA A 25 3.33 8.28 1.45
N VAL A 26 3.14 9.34 0.66
CA VAL A 26 4.23 10.19 0.16
C VAL A 26 4.25 11.47 0.98
N VAL A 27 5.36 11.73 1.66
CA VAL A 27 5.59 12.91 2.51
C VAL A 27 6.72 13.75 1.91
N PRO A 28 6.39 14.77 1.09
CA PRO A 28 7.41 15.55 0.40
C PRO A 28 8.42 16.18 1.36
N GLU A 29 9.70 16.07 0.98
CA GLU A 29 10.84 16.56 1.74
C GLU A 29 10.90 15.99 3.17
N TYR A 30 10.57 14.70 3.34
CA TYR A 30 10.48 14.05 4.64
C TYR A 30 11.78 14.22 5.46
N GLU A 31 12.93 14.06 4.80
CA GLU A 31 14.23 14.16 5.46
C GLU A 31 14.55 15.58 5.92
N ASN A 32 14.02 16.61 5.25
CA ASN A 32 14.25 18.03 5.55
C ASN A 32 13.40 18.56 6.70
N LYS A 33 12.41 17.80 7.19
CA LYS A 33 11.57 18.22 8.32
C LYS A 33 12.41 18.32 9.61
N SER A 34 12.15 19.35 10.41
CA SER A 34 13.01 19.86 11.49
C SER A 34 13.10 19.02 12.76
N GLY A 35 12.50 17.82 12.79
CA GLY A 35 12.50 16.95 13.96
C GLY A 35 11.53 15.79 13.83
N LEU A 36 11.43 14.99 14.88
CA LEU A 36 10.50 13.85 14.91
C LEU A 36 9.06 14.35 14.79
N GLU A 37 8.61 15.24 15.68
CA GLU A 37 7.24 15.79 15.70
C GLU A 37 6.78 16.30 14.33
N ALA A 38 7.56 17.18 13.68
CA ALA A 38 7.25 17.69 12.35
C ALA A 38 7.16 16.60 11.26
N ARG A 39 7.88 15.48 11.42
CA ARG A 39 7.78 14.32 10.53
C ARG A 39 6.51 13.53 10.79
N LEU A 40 6.12 13.35 12.06
CA LEU A 40 4.91 12.64 12.43
C LEU A 40 3.67 13.41 11.96
N ASP A 41 3.65 14.72 12.18
CA ASP A 41 2.60 15.62 11.71
C ASP A 41 2.46 15.54 10.19
N ALA A 42 3.59 15.55 9.47
CA ALA A 42 3.60 15.44 8.02
C ALA A 42 3.13 14.07 7.51
N ILE A 43 3.43 12.97 8.23
CA ILE A 43 2.90 11.64 7.92
C ILE A 43 1.39 11.62 8.13
N SER A 44 0.89 12.09 9.28
CA SER A 44 -0.54 12.14 9.59
C SER A 44 -1.30 12.99 8.56
N GLU A 45 -0.79 14.17 8.21
CA GLU A 45 -1.38 15.02 7.18
C GLU A 45 -1.39 14.32 5.80
N ALA A 46 -0.28 13.69 5.41
CA ALA A 46 -0.19 12.98 4.13
C ALA A 46 -1.07 11.72 4.08
N ALA A 47 -1.23 11.03 5.21
CA ALA A 47 -2.04 9.82 5.32
C ALA A 47 -3.53 10.17 5.35
N VAL A 48 -3.97 11.02 6.26
CA VAL A 48 -5.40 11.22 6.57
C VAL A 48 -5.89 12.66 6.44
N GLY A 49 -5.03 13.60 6.03
CA GLY A 49 -5.41 15.02 5.86
C GLY A 49 -5.64 15.75 7.18
N SER A 50 -5.07 15.21 8.27
CA SER A 50 -5.12 15.83 9.59
C SER A 50 -3.89 15.43 10.40
N ILE A 51 -3.19 16.43 10.93
CA ILE A 51 -2.06 16.26 11.86
C ILE A 51 -2.44 15.40 13.08
N ALA A 52 -3.67 15.55 13.59
CA ALA A 52 -4.17 14.82 14.76
C ALA A 52 -4.86 13.50 14.40
N GLY A 53 -4.89 13.12 13.13
CA GLY A 53 -5.74 12.03 12.65
C GLY A 53 -5.23 10.61 12.91
N LEU A 54 -3.94 10.45 13.21
CA LEU A 54 -3.35 9.15 13.57
C LEU A 54 -2.82 9.16 15.01
N MET A 55 -3.30 8.21 15.82
CA MET A 55 -2.79 7.91 17.16
C MET A 55 -2.07 6.57 17.19
N ASP A 56 -1.23 6.32 18.20
CA ASP A 56 -0.49 5.05 18.38
C ASP A 56 0.24 4.58 17.11
N PHE A 57 0.73 5.55 16.32
CA PHE A 57 1.17 5.26 14.97
C PHE A 57 2.61 4.74 14.94
N SER A 58 2.90 3.94 13.92
CA SER A 58 4.21 3.39 13.57
C SER A 58 4.47 3.69 12.10
N TYR A 59 5.74 3.76 11.72
CA TYR A 59 6.11 4.02 10.33
C TYR A 59 7.47 3.44 9.98
N GLU A 60 7.67 3.23 8.68
CA GLU A 60 8.93 2.78 8.09
C GLU A 60 9.25 3.67 6.87
N TYR A 61 10.43 4.28 6.85
CA TYR A 61 10.88 5.07 5.71
C TYR A 61 11.38 4.13 4.61
N ARG A 62 10.74 4.19 3.43
CA ARG A 62 11.05 3.38 2.25
C ARG A 62 11.92 4.12 1.22
N GLY A 63 12.36 5.35 1.50
CA GLY A 63 13.17 6.15 0.58
C GLY A 63 12.37 7.12 -0.30
N CYS A 64 13.03 8.17 -0.78
CA CYS A 64 12.46 9.16 -1.74
C CYS A 64 11.08 9.68 -1.33
N ASP A 65 10.95 10.14 -0.09
CA ASP A 65 9.69 10.66 0.48
C ASP A 65 8.56 9.63 0.64
N VAL A 66 8.81 8.34 0.40
CA VAL A 66 7.83 7.25 0.57
C VAL A 66 7.97 6.62 1.95
N LEU A 67 6.84 6.47 2.65
CA LEU A 67 6.78 5.86 3.97
C LEU A 67 5.60 4.91 4.08
N TRP A 68 5.85 3.73 4.63
CA TRP A 68 4.77 2.90 5.15
C TRP A 68 4.37 3.41 6.54
N PHE A 69 3.08 3.42 6.84
CA PHE A 69 2.54 3.80 8.14
C PHE A 69 1.48 2.80 8.61
N SER A 70 1.27 2.77 9.92
CA SER A 70 0.09 2.19 10.55
C SER A 70 -0.28 3.01 11.78
N GLY A 71 -1.56 3.34 11.96
CA GLY A 71 -2.02 4.12 13.10
C GLY A 71 -3.51 4.01 13.35
N SER A 72 -3.91 4.29 14.59
CA SER A 72 -5.30 4.32 15.03
C SER A 72 -6.00 5.57 14.51
N VAL A 73 -7.15 5.36 13.88
CA VAL A 73 -8.07 6.40 13.41
C VAL A 73 -9.39 6.38 14.21
N LYS A 74 -9.42 5.70 15.36
CA LYS A 74 -10.66 5.52 16.14
C LYS A 74 -11.30 6.82 16.56
N SER A 75 -10.51 7.79 17.05
CA SER A 75 -11.02 9.12 17.41
C SER A 75 -11.69 9.80 16.22
N MET A 76 -11.06 9.75 15.04
CA MET A 76 -11.67 10.29 13.83
C MET A 76 -12.97 9.58 13.45
N LEU A 77 -13.05 8.26 13.61
CA LEU A 77 -14.26 7.51 13.31
C LEU A 77 -15.39 7.81 14.31
N GLU A 78 -15.05 8.06 15.58
CA GLU A 78 -16.01 8.39 16.65
C GLU A 78 -16.53 9.83 16.53
N ASP A 79 -15.68 10.76 16.08
CA ASP A 79 -16.05 12.16 15.87
C ASP A 79 -16.88 12.39 14.60
N GLU A 80 -17.06 11.36 13.76
CA GLU A 80 -17.80 11.36 12.48
C GLU A 80 -17.63 12.67 11.65
N PRO A 81 -16.41 13.07 11.27
CA PRO A 81 -16.25 14.23 10.39
C PRO A 81 -16.99 13.97 9.08
N ASP A 82 -17.75 14.98 8.61
CA ASP A 82 -18.56 14.96 7.38
C ASP A 82 -17.79 14.52 6.12
N GLU A 83 -16.45 14.48 6.20
CA GLU A 83 -15.52 14.20 5.10
C GLU A 83 -15.04 12.74 5.05
N LEU A 84 -15.32 11.91 6.06
CA LEU A 84 -15.03 10.47 6.02
C LEU A 84 -16.11 9.72 5.24
N LEU A 85 -15.69 9.00 4.20
CA LEU A 85 -16.61 8.22 3.36
C LEU A 85 -16.21 6.75 3.36
N GLU A 86 -17.10 5.87 3.84
CA GLU A 86 -16.93 4.43 3.67
C GLU A 86 -17.21 4.04 2.22
N LEU A 87 -16.27 3.31 1.61
CA LEU A 87 -16.33 2.82 0.24
C LEU A 87 -16.54 1.31 0.22
N GLU A 88 -17.42 0.84 -0.66
CA GLU A 88 -17.56 -0.59 -0.92
C GLU A 88 -16.36 -1.09 -1.73
N ALA A 89 -15.75 -2.20 -1.30
CA ALA A 89 -14.63 -2.80 -2.00
C ALA A 89 -15.05 -3.21 -3.42
N GLY A 90 -14.26 -2.83 -4.43
CA GLY A 90 -14.58 -3.10 -5.84
C GLY A 90 -15.64 -2.18 -6.46
N SER A 91 -16.19 -1.22 -5.71
CA SER A 91 -17.03 -0.16 -6.28
C SER A 91 -16.23 0.73 -7.24
N LYS A 92 -16.93 1.47 -8.11
CA LYS A 92 -16.28 2.37 -9.07
C LYS A 92 -15.48 3.46 -8.34
N GLU A 93 -16.05 4.04 -7.31
CA GLU A 93 -15.45 5.08 -6.48
C GLU A 93 -14.18 4.56 -5.79
N TRP A 94 -14.22 3.32 -5.29
CA TRP A 94 -13.05 2.64 -4.71
C TRP A 94 -11.95 2.38 -5.75
N CYS A 95 -12.29 1.73 -6.87
CA CYS A 95 -11.31 1.42 -7.92
C CYS A 95 -10.72 2.75 -8.51
N THR A 96 -11.50 3.83 -8.65
CA THR A 96 -11.00 5.16 -9.08
C THR A 96 -10.05 5.80 -8.08
N ALA A 97 -10.44 5.85 -6.79
CA ALA A 97 -9.61 6.50 -5.78
C ALA A 97 -8.25 5.80 -5.60
N LEU A 98 -8.22 4.47 -5.65
CA LEU A 98 -6.97 3.71 -5.59
C LEU A 98 -6.10 3.90 -6.83
N ALA A 99 -6.72 4.02 -8.01
CA ALA A 99 -6.00 4.28 -9.25
C ALA A 99 -5.23 5.59 -9.17
N GLU A 100 -5.88 6.65 -8.70
CA GLU A 100 -5.27 7.96 -8.51
C GLU A 100 -4.21 7.91 -7.40
N GLN A 101 -4.53 7.28 -6.27
CA GLN A 101 -3.66 7.25 -5.10
C GLN A 101 -2.31 6.58 -5.36
N TYR A 102 -2.30 5.45 -6.06
CA TYR A 102 -1.10 4.64 -6.32
C TYR A 102 -0.61 4.71 -7.77
N ASN A 103 -1.22 5.58 -8.58
CA ASN A 103 -0.96 5.69 -10.02
C ASN A 103 -1.05 4.32 -10.72
N LEU A 104 -2.16 3.62 -10.50
CA LEU A 104 -2.39 2.29 -11.07
C LEU A 104 -2.96 2.40 -12.48
N THR A 105 -2.49 1.53 -13.36
CA THR A 105 -3.05 1.35 -14.69
C THR A 105 -4.44 0.72 -14.64
N PRO A 106 -5.28 0.87 -15.69
CA PRO A 106 -6.58 0.21 -15.75
C PRO A 106 -6.52 -1.31 -15.57
N HIS A 107 -5.45 -1.94 -16.08
CA HIS A 107 -5.21 -3.38 -15.92
C HIS A 107 -4.91 -3.76 -14.47
N GLU A 108 -4.02 -3.03 -13.80
CA GLU A 108 -3.71 -3.26 -12.37
C GLU A 108 -4.96 -3.12 -11.50
N ILE A 109 -5.82 -2.14 -11.79
CA ILE A 109 -7.09 -1.96 -11.09
C ILE A 109 -8.04 -3.12 -11.35
N GLU A 110 -8.23 -3.52 -12.61
CA GLU A 110 -9.07 -4.67 -12.94
C GLU A 110 -8.59 -5.93 -12.21
N HIS A 111 -7.28 -6.18 -12.21
CA HIS A 111 -6.67 -7.31 -11.50
C HIS A 111 -6.91 -7.21 -9.99
N ALA A 112 -6.70 -6.04 -9.38
CA ALA A 112 -6.96 -5.82 -7.96
C ALA A 112 -8.42 -6.06 -7.59
N CYS A 113 -9.37 -5.52 -8.36
CA CYS A 113 -10.80 -5.71 -8.11
C CYS A 113 -11.19 -7.22 -8.31
N GLN A 114 -10.50 -8.00 -9.16
CA GLN A 114 -10.69 -9.46 -9.33
C GLN A 114 -9.94 -10.35 -8.30
N ALA A 115 -8.88 -9.83 -7.70
CA ALA A 115 -8.04 -10.53 -6.73
C ALA A 115 -8.44 -10.23 -5.27
N LEU A 116 -9.47 -9.41 -5.05
CA LEU A 116 -10.03 -9.12 -3.74
C LEU A 116 -10.25 -10.40 -2.93
N ASP A 117 -9.69 -10.41 -1.73
CA ASP A 117 -9.79 -11.49 -0.73
C ASP A 117 -9.23 -12.85 -1.15
N ARG A 118 -8.40 -12.92 -2.20
CA ARG A 118 -7.61 -14.13 -2.48
C ARG A 118 -6.68 -14.43 -1.31
N PRO A 119 -6.78 -15.60 -0.67
CA PRO A 119 -5.93 -15.94 0.45
C PRO A 119 -4.56 -16.39 -0.06
N TYR A 120 -3.52 -15.74 0.45
CA TYR A 120 -2.14 -16.20 0.36
C TYR A 120 -1.59 -16.29 1.78
N VAL A 121 -0.87 -17.36 2.08
CA VAL A 121 -0.33 -17.63 3.42
C VAL A 121 1.13 -18.02 3.25
N ASP A 122 1.96 -17.56 4.18
CA ASP A 122 3.39 -17.87 4.27
C ASP A 122 4.20 -17.45 3.03
N GLU A 123 4.06 -16.20 2.62
CA GLU A 123 4.88 -15.62 1.54
C GLU A 123 6.09 -14.88 2.09
N THR A 124 7.14 -14.82 1.27
CA THR A 124 8.21 -13.84 1.48
C THR A 124 7.79 -12.52 0.85
N VAL A 125 7.97 -11.44 1.61
CA VAL A 125 7.68 -10.07 1.17
C VAL A 125 9.01 -9.35 0.99
N LEU A 126 9.20 -8.76 -0.19
CA LEU A 126 10.32 -7.88 -0.50
C LEU A 126 9.79 -6.49 -0.86
N PRO A 127 10.00 -5.47 -0.01
CA PRO A 127 9.55 -4.12 -0.33
C PRO A 127 10.34 -3.51 -1.49
N VAL A 128 9.66 -2.81 -2.39
CA VAL A 128 10.30 -2.05 -3.47
C VAL A 128 10.66 -0.67 -2.92
N TRP A 129 11.96 -0.36 -2.90
CA TRP A 129 12.46 0.93 -2.43
C TRP A 129 11.84 2.09 -3.21
N ALA A 130 11.53 3.19 -2.52
CA ALA A 130 10.86 4.37 -3.06
C ALA A 130 9.50 4.07 -3.72
N SER A 131 8.78 3.06 -3.23
CA SER A 131 7.48 2.66 -3.79
C SER A 131 6.52 2.13 -2.73
N ALA A 132 5.21 2.23 -3.04
CA ALA A 132 4.14 1.53 -2.32
C ALA A 132 4.02 0.05 -2.71
N ARG A 133 4.80 -0.39 -3.70
CA ARG A 133 4.78 -1.77 -4.21
C ARG A 133 5.66 -2.67 -3.36
N ASP A 134 5.15 -3.87 -3.11
CA ASP A 134 5.86 -4.99 -2.51
C ASP A 134 5.84 -6.18 -3.47
N VAL A 135 6.93 -6.95 -3.50
CA VAL A 135 7.02 -8.19 -4.26
C VAL A 135 6.76 -9.35 -3.31
N HIS A 136 5.71 -10.12 -3.60
CA HIS A 136 5.33 -11.31 -2.85
C HIS A 136 5.67 -12.57 -3.66
N TYR A 137 6.23 -13.58 -3.00
CA TYR A 137 6.58 -14.85 -3.62
C TYR A 137 6.58 -16.00 -2.60
N PRO A 138 6.55 -17.26 -3.04
CA PRO A 138 6.67 -18.42 -2.15
C PRO A 138 7.89 -18.32 -1.23
N PRO A 139 7.83 -18.92 -0.04
CA PRO A 139 8.93 -18.89 0.91
C PRO A 139 10.12 -19.69 0.37
N PRO A 140 11.38 -19.39 0.78
CA PRO A 140 12.58 -19.91 0.14
C PRO A 140 12.70 -21.43 0.13
N GLU A 141 12.02 -22.12 1.06
CA GLU A 141 11.94 -23.57 1.12
C GLU A 141 11.04 -24.20 0.04
N LYS A 142 10.23 -23.41 -0.67
CA LYS A 142 9.40 -23.85 -1.79
C LYS A 142 9.97 -23.33 -3.11
N PRO A 143 9.83 -24.10 -4.21
CA PRO A 143 10.12 -23.58 -5.55
C PRO A 143 9.32 -22.30 -5.80
N CYS A 144 9.97 -21.26 -6.32
CA CYS A 144 9.26 -20.04 -6.71
C CYS A 144 8.43 -20.33 -7.96
N SER A 145 7.14 -20.57 -7.75
CA SER A 145 6.17 -20.89 -8.80
C SER A 145 5.39 -19.67 -9.29
N TYR A 146 5.47 -18.55 -8.57
CA TYR A 146 4.81 -17.30 -8.92
C TYR A 146 5.50 -16.11 -8.26
N VAL A 147 5.23 -14.93 -8.81
CA VAL A 147 5.47 -13.65 -8.17
C VAL A 147 4.19 -12.84 -8.23
N ARG A 148 3.93 -12.05 -7.18
CA ARG A 148 2.81 -11.10 -7.14
C ARG A 148 3.35 -9.72 -6.81
N ILE A 149 2.77 -8.72 -7.45
CA ILE A 149 3.00 -7.32 -7.09
C ILE A 149 1.81 -6.89 -6.26
N VAL A 150 2.10 -6.39 -5.06
CA VAL A 150 1.11 -5.99 -4.08
C VAL A 150 1.30 -4.51 -3.74
N VAL A 151 0.22 -3.77 -3.59
CA VAL A 151 0.22 -2.38 -3.12
C VAL A 151 -0.68 -2.29 -1.90
N ASP A 152 -0.08 -2.08 -0.73
CA ASP A 152 -0.79 -1.97 0.56
C ASP A 152 -1.85 -3.07 0.78
N GLY A 153 -1.47 -4.32 0.50
CA GLY A 153 -2.30 -5.50 0.64
C GLY A 153 -3.20 -5.83 -0.57
N LEU A 154 -3.17 -5.03 -1.63
CA LEU A 154 -3.90 -5.30 -2.88
C LEU A 154 -2.97 -5.93 -3.92
N GLU A 155 -3.28 -7.14 -4.36
CA GLU A 155 -2.61 -7.75 -5.51
C GLU A 155 -2.98 -6.99 -6.78
N VAL A 156 -2.01 -6.34 -7.42
CA VAL A 156 -2.19 -5.60 -8.67
C VAL A 156 -1.66 -6.35 -9.89
N GLU A 157 -0.81 -7.36 -9.67
CA GLU A 157 -0.29 -8.23 -10.74
C GLU A 157 0.05 -9.61 -10.19
N TYR A 158 -0.17 -10.65 -11.00
CA TYR A 158 0.22 -12.04 -10.70
C TYR A 158 0.95 -12.64 -11.92
N LEU A 159 2.15 -13.16 -11.68
CA LEU A 159 3.04 -13.70 -12.71
C LEU A 159 3.34 -15.17 -12.39
N PRO A 160 2.72 -16.13 -13.09
CA PRO A 160 3.06 -17.54 -12.94
C PRO A 160 4.45 -17.81 -13.55
N LEU A 161 5.33 -18.43 -12.77
CA LEU A 161 6.65 -18.87 -13.24
C LEU A 161 6.56 -20.35 -13.60
N ALA A 162 6.24 -20.64 -14.86
CA ALA A 162 6.13 -22.01 -15.35
C ALA A 162 7.51 -22.70 -15.38
N ASN A 163 7.77 -23.62 -14.43
CA ASN A 163 8.85 -24.62 -14.45
C ASN A 163 10.26 -24.14 -14.87
N GLY A 164 10.64 -22.90 -14.55
CA GLY A 164 12.01 -22.43 -14.72
C GLY A 164 12.85 -22.76 -13.47
N PRO A 165 14.09 -23.30 -13.61
CA PRO A 165 15.02 -23.24 -12.50
C PRO A 165 15.25 -21.77 -12.18
N TRP A 166 15.13 -21.41 -10.90
CA TRP A 166 15.49 -20.10 -10.36
C TRP A 166 16.65 -19.47 -11.15
N ALA A 167 16.35 -18.50 -12.02
CA ALA A 167 17.29 -17.41 -12.18
C ALA A 167 17.19 -16.63 -10.87
N GLU A 168 18.31 -16.43 -10.20
CA GLU A 168 18.44 -15.89 -8.84
C GLU A 168 17.40 -14.78 -8.49
N PRO A 169 17.00 -14.63 -7.22
CA PRO A 169 16.03 -13.60 -6.80
C PRO A 169 16.38 -12.19 -7.30
N SER A 170 17.67 -11.88 -7.42
CA SER A 170 18.22 -10.66 -8.02
C SER A 170 17.84 -10.46 -9.50
N VAL A 171 17.75 -11.54 -10.28
CA VAL A 171 17.37 -11.54 -11.70
C VAL A 171 15.86 -11.36 -11.86
N ALA A 172 15.05 -12.02 -11.03
CA ALA A 172 13.60 -11.83 -11.00
C ALA A 172 13.24 -10.39 -10.58
N VAL A 173 13.85 -9.89 -9.50
CA VAL A 173 13.72 -8.50 -9.05
C VAL A 173 14.25 -7.52 -10.10
N GLY A 174 15.36 -7.83 -10.76
CA GLY A 174 15.92 -7.02 -11.85
C GLY A 174 14.99 -6.88 -13.05
N HIS A 175 14.33 -7.96 -13.46
CA HIS A 175 13.31 -7.92 -14.52
C HIS A 175 12.09 -7.10 -14.09
N LEU A 176 11.64 -7.22 -12.84
CA LEU A 176 10.51 -6.48 -12.28
C LEU A 176 10.79 -4.98 -12.13
N LEU A 177 11.96 -4.59 -11.61
CA LEU A 177 12.39 -3.19 -11.51
C LEU A 177 12.49 -2.53 -12.89
N GLN A 178 12.92 -3.26 -13.92
CA GLN A 178 12.92 -2.75 -15.29
C GLN A 178 11.52 -2.54 -15.87
N THR A 179 10.52 -3.25 -15.38
CA THR A 179 9.14 -3.13 -15.87
C THR A 179 8.39 -2.05 -15.10
N ALA A 180 8.64 -1.92 -13.79
CA ALA A 180 8.14 -0.83 -12.94
C ALA A 180 8.73 0.55 -13.31
N ASN A 181 10.01 0.62 -13.70
CA ASN A 181 10.66 1.88 -14.11
C ASN A 181 10.38 2.32 -15.56
N ARG A 182 9.71 1.50 -16.38
CA ARG A 182 9.38 1.86 -17.78
C ARG A 182 8.16 2.77 -17.92
N GLN A 183 7.53 3.17 -16.81
CA GLN A 183 6.33 4.01 -16.80
C GLN A 183 6.51 5.33 -16.02
N GLY A 184 7.73 5.65 -15.58
CA GLY A 184 8.09 6.97 -15.01
C GLY A 184 8.62 7.93 -16.07
#